data_AF-A0A945IR89-F1
#
_entry.id   AF-A0A945IR89-F1
#
_cell.length_a   1.000
_cell.length_b   1.000
_cell.length_c   1.000
_cell.angle_alpha   90.00
_cell.angle_beta   90.00
_cell.angle_gamma   90.00
#
_symmetry.space_group_name_H-M   'P 1'
#
loop_
_entity.id
_entity.type
_entity.pdbx_description
1 polymer ?
#
loop_
_entity_poly.entity_id
_entity_poly.type
_entity_poly.pdbx_seq_one_letter_code
_entity_poly.pdbx_strand_id
1 'polypeptide(L)'
;MAFGQSAGPPATGKQIRELLELLEAAGHSDFRDARGPMGFTQRQAGGKFTRDEADEFIEQLETEIHGDGPPPGSHAPAAKRTPKPPPSAPKSAPQTKAADPPPKKRATSGIALDTVPVEDLAAELQRRGWVVLEP
;
A
#
# COMPACT_ATOMS: atom_id res chain seq x y z
N MET A 1 7.91 14.07 -0.09
CA MET A 1 8.67 13.20 -1.02
C MET A 1 8.80 13.88 -2.37
N ALA A 2 10.01 13.90 -2.96
CA ALA A 2 10.30 14.54 -4.24
C ALA A 2 9.88 13.66 -5.42
N PHE A 3 9.06 14.20 -6.33
CA PHE A 3 8.62 13.53 -7.55
C PHE A 3 9.82 13.37 -8.51
N GLY A 4 10.35 12.16 -8.66
CA GLY A 4 11.43 11.90 -9.62
C GLY A 4 12.37 10.74 -9.27
N GLN A 5 12.31 10.15 -8.07
CA GLN A 5 13.04 8.91 -7.81
C GLN A 5 12.31 7.74 -8.49
N SER A 6 12.97 7.17 -9.50
CA SER A 6 12.53 5.96 -10.20
C SER A 6 12.30 4.85 -9.17
N ALA A 7 11.08 4.33 -9.13
CA ALA A 7 10.71 3.20 -8.29
C ALA A 7 11.76 2.11 -8.42
N GLY A 8 12.33 1.69 -7.28
CA GLY A 8 13.35 0.66 -7.21
C GLY A 8 12.90 -0.68 -7.79
N PRO A 9 13.77 -1.71 -7.77
CA PRO A 9 13.39 -3.04 -8.23
C PRO A 9 12.12 -3.52 -7.51
N PRO A 10 11.25 -4.30 -8.17
CA PRO A 10 10.05 -4.82 -7.53
C PRO A 10 10.43 -5.70 -6.33
N ALA A 11 9.59 -5.72 -5.31
CA ALA A 11 9.75 -6.60 -4.16
C ALA A 11 9.77 -8.06 -4.60
N THR A 12 10.56 -8.86 -3.93
CA THR A 12 10.63 -10.30 -4.18
C THR A 12 9.35 -10.98 -3.66
N GLY A 13 8.98 -12.12 -4.26
CA GLY A 13 7.83 -12.89 -3.77
C GLY A 13 7.99 -13.46 -2.36
N LYS A 14 9.21 -13.45 -1.78
CA LYS A 14 9.42 -13.76 -0.36
C LYS A 14 9.00 -12.57 0.51
N GLN A 15 9.54 -11.38 0.22
CA GLN A 15 9.19 -10.14 0.92
C GLN A 15 7.68 -9.85 0.89
N ILE A 16 7.02 -10.06 -0.26
CA ILE A 16 5.55 -9.84 -0.34
C ILE A 16 4.78 -10.82 0.53
N ARG A 17 5.22 -12.09 0.65
CA ARG A 17 4.57 -13.09 1.50
C ARG A 17 4.78 -12.79 2.98
N GLU A 18 6.02 -12.47 3.35
CA GLU A 18 6.39 -12.08 4.71
C GLU A 18 5.63 -10.84 5.16
N LEU A 19 5.53 -9.82 4.31
CA LEU A 19 4.72 -8.64 4.58
C LEU A 19 3.24 -8.98 4.80
N LEU A 20 2.68 -9.92 4.02
CA LEU A 20 1.29 -10.36 4.21
C LEU A 20 1.11 -11.12 5.53
N GLU A 21 2.02 -12.01 5.88
CA GLU A 21 2.00 -12.77 7.14
C GLU A 21 2.05 -11.84 8.36
N LEU A 22 2.90 -10.81 8.31
CA LEU A 22 2.99 -9.80 9.36
C LEU A 22 1.72 -8.94 9.43
N LEU A 23 1.13 -8.58 8.29
CA LEU A 23 -0.15 -7.86 8.27
C LEU A 23 -1.27 -8.69 8.88
N GLU A 24 -1.35 -9.98 8.57
CA GLU A 24 -2.30 -10.91 9.18
C GLU A 24 -2.09 -11.03 10.70
N ALA A 25 -0.84 -11.11 11.15
CA ALA A 25 -0.50 -11.10 12.57
C ALA A 25 -0.88 -9.78 13.28
N ALA A 26 -0.82 -8.65 12.58
CA ALA A 26 -1.30 -7.35 13.05
C ALA A 26 -2.83 -7.21 13.01
N GLY A 27 -3.55 -8.19 12.46
CA GLY A 27 -5.02 -8.22 12.39
C GLY A 27 -5.60 -7.73 11.06
N HIS A 28 -4.79 -7.54 10.03
CA HIS A 28 -5.23 -7.14 8.70
C HIS A 28 -5.45 -8.33 7.77
N SER A 29 -6.52 -8.30 6.99
CA SER A 29 -6.85 -9.41 6.08
C SER A 29 -6.11 -9.37 4.74
N ASP A 30 -5.75 -8.17 4.26
CA ASP A 30 -5.01 -7.99 3.02
C ASP A 30 -4.36 -6.58 2.94
N PHE A 31 -3.58 -6.34 1.87
CA PHE A 31 -2.95 -5.03 1.64
C PHE A 31 -3.96 -3.88 1.45
N ARG A 32 -5.23 -4.17 1.11
CA ARG A 32 -6.26 -3.13 0.99
C ARG A 32 -6.82 -2.75 2.35
N ASP A 33 -7.07 -3.73 3.20
CA ASP A 33 -7.50 -3.52 4.57
C ASP A 33 -6.43 -2.73 5.36
N ALA A 34 -5.16 -3.13 5.19
CA ALA A 34 -4.03 -2.43 5.78
C ALA A 34 -3.81 -1.01 5.24
N ARG A 35 -4.44 -0.62 4.11
CA ARG A 35 -4.15 0.65 3.44
C ARG A 35 -4.41 1.90 4.30
N GLY A 36 -5.52 1.90 5.02
CA GLY A 36 -5.87 2.99 5.93
C GLY A 36 -4.87 3.11 7.09
N PRO A 37 -4.74 2.07 7.93
CA PRO A 37 -3.87 2.10 9.11
C PRO A 37 -2.38 2.20 8.77
N MET A 38 -1.90 1.51 7.73
CA MET A 38 -0.48 1.51 7.31
C MET A 38 -0.12 2.63 6.32
N GLY A 39 -1.09 3.43 5.89
CA GLY A 39 -0.86 4.52 4.93
C GLY A 39 -0.42 4.05 3.53
N PHE A 40 -0.69 2.80 3.15
CA PHE A 40 -0.28 2.29 1.85
C PHE A 40 -0.87 3.10 0.68
N THR A 41 -0.06 3.26 -0.36
CA THR A 41 -0.51 3.87 -1.62
C THR A 41 -1.44 2.93 -2.39
N GLN A 42 -2.16 3.47 -3.38
CA GLN A 42 -3.03 2.65 -4.24
C GLN A 42 -2.29 1.54 -4.98
N ARG A 43 -1.02 1.78 -5.34
CA ARG A 43 -0.15 0.79 -5.97
C ARG A 43 0.15 -0.36 -4.99
N GLN A 44 0.55 -0.01 -3.76
CA GLN A 44 0.90 -0.94 -2.70
C GLN A 44 -0.29 -1.78 -2.22
N ALA A 45 -1.47 -1.18 -2.10
CA ALA A 45 -2.73 -1.90 -1.83
C ALA A 45 -3.11 -2.90 -2.95
N GLY A 46 -2.46 -2.82 -4.12
CA GLY A 46 -2.53 -3.83 -5.18
C GLY A 46 -1.42 -4.87 -5.12
N GLY A 47 -0.69 -4.97 -4.01
CA GLY A 47 0.46 -5.88 -3.80
C GLY A 47 1.73 -5.46 -4.53
N LYS A 48 1.79 -4.24 -5.08
CA LYS A 48 2.95 -3.77 -5.84
C LYS A 48 3.85 -2.94 -4.94
N PHE A 49 4.84 -3.60 -4.35
CA PHE A 49 5.90 -2.97 -3.56
C PHE A 49 7.21 -2.98 -4.35
N THR A 50 8.06 -1.99 -4.12
CA THR A 50 9.49 -2.08 -4.42
C THR A 50 10.19 -2.81 -3.29
N ARG A 51 11.41 -3.30 -3.56
CA ARG A 51 12.20 -4.03 -2.57
C ARG A 51 12.38 -3.20 -1.28
N ASP A 52 12.82 -1.95 -1.44
CA ASP A 52 13.12 -1.07 -0.31
C ASP A 52 11.84 -0.72 0.48
N GLU A 53 10.72 -0.48 -0.21
CA GLU A 53 9.42 -0.27 0.45
C GLU A 53 8.97 -1.50 1.26
N ALA A 54 9.14 -2.70 0.72
CA ALA A 54 8.73 -3.91 1.42
C ALA A 54 9.58 -4.16 2.68
N ASP A 55 10.89 -3.93 2.59
CA ASP A 55 11.80 -4.07 3.73
C ASP A 55 11.45 -3.07 4.86
N GLU A 56 11.13 -1.81 4.51
CA GLU A 56 10.70 -0.78 5.48
C GLU A 56 9.41 -1.17 6.23
N PHE A 57 8.41 -1.68 5.51
CA PHE A 57 7.14 -2.08 6.14
C PHE A 57 7.25 -3.37 6.95
N ILE A 58 8.11 -4.30 6.55
CA ILE A 58 8.40 -5.51 7.34
C ILE A 58 9.01 -5.10 8.68
N GLU A 59 10.04 -4.26 8.67
CA GLU A 59 10.70 -3.79 9.91
C GLU A 59 9.72 -3.05 10.83
N GLN A 60 8.86 -2.20 10.26
CA GLN A 60 7.83 -1.49 11.03
C GLN A 60 6.84 -2.46 11.69
N LEU A 61 6.29 -3.41 10.94
CA LEU A 61 5.31 -4.37 11.47
C LEU A 61 5.91 -5.32 12.50
N GLU A 62 7.14 -5.79 12.27
CA GLU A 62 7.86 -6.60 13.25
C GLU A 62 8.02 -5.84 14.58
N THR A 63 8.36 -4.55 14.51
CA THR A 63 8.49 -3.70 15.70
C THR A 63 7.16 -3.50 16.42
N GLU A 64 6.08 -3.25 15.68
CA GLU A 64 4.74 -3.05 16.24
C GLU A 64 4.17 -4.33 16.88
N ILE A 65 4.42 -5.50 16.28
CA ILE A 65 3.93 -6.80 16.77
C ILE A 65 4.76 -7.29 17.95
N HIS A 66 6.09 -7.17 17.90
CA HIS A 66 6.96 -7.72 18.94
C HIS A 66 7.22 -6.75 20.10
N GLY A 67 6.96 -5.45 19.96
CA GLY A 67 6.94 -4.47 21.06
C GLY A 67 8.25 -4.27 21.84
N ASP A 68 9.31 -5.03 21.56
CA ASP A 68 10.59 -4.98 22.25
C ASP A 68 11.74 -5.44 21.32
N GLY A 69 12.43 -4.48 20.70
CA GLY A 69 13.79 -4.62 20.15
C GLY A 69 13.96 -5.40 18.83
N PRO A 70 14.98 -5.05 18.03
CA PRO A 70 15.17 -5.62 16.68
C PRO A 70 15.60 -7.10 16.74
N PRO A 71 15.11 -7.97 15.84
CA PRO A 71 15.70 -9.29 15.67
C PRO A 71 17.14 -9.18 15.10
N PRO A 72 18.07 -10.08 15.50
CA PRO A 72 19.47 -9.97 15.13
C PRO A 72 19.69 -10.35 13.66
N GLY A 73 19.68 -9.33 12.80
CA GLY A 73 20.36 -9.32 11.49
C GLY A 73 19.48 -9.58 10.27
N SER A 74 19.26 -8.54 9.45
CA SER A 74 19.12 -8.53 7.96
C SER A 74 18.41 -7.24 7.55
N HIS A 75 18.91 -6.31 6.73
CA HIS A 75 20.18 -6.12 6.03
C HIS A 75 20.50 -4.61 6.07
N ALA A 76 21.72 -4.26 6.46
CA ALA A 76 22.28 -2.91 6.33
C ALA A 76 22.13 -2.37 4.88
N PRO A 77 21.98 -1.05 4.68
CA PRO A 77 21.69 -0.47 3.37
C PRO A 77 22.88 -0.75 2.46
N ALA A 78 22.66 -1.54 1.40
CA ALA A 78 23.67 -1.78 0.39
C ALA A 78 23.88 -0.49 -0.42
N ALA A 79 24.80 0.32 0.09
CA ALA A 79 25.74 1.18 -0.59
C ALA A 79 25.51 1.42 -2.10
N LYS A 80 25.26 2.69 -2.42
CA LYS A 80 25.92 3.48 -3.46
C LYS A 80 26.36 2.68 -4.70
N ARG A 81 25.56 2.72 -5.77
CA ARG A 81 26.05 2.41 -7.11
C ARG A 81 25.80 3.58 -8.04
N THR A 82 26.92 4.22 -8.38
CA THR A 82 27.12 5.28 -9.38
C THR A 82 26.49 4.91 -10.73
N PRO A 83 25.86 5.85 -11.45
CA PRO A 83 25.36 5.56 -12.80
C PRO A 83 26.50 5.71 -13.82
N LYS A 84 26.77 4.63 -14.56
CA LYS A 84 27.58 4.62 -15.78
C LYS A 84 26.63 4.68 -17.00
N PRO A 85 26.76 5.66 -17.92
CA PRO A 85 25.92 5.70 -19.12
C PRO A 85 26.51 4.80 -20.22
N PRO A 86 25.66 4.28 -21.11
CA PRO A 86 25.97 4.41 -22.53
C PRO A 86 24.73 4.77 -23.40
N PRO A 87 24.96 5.12 -24.68
CA PRO A 87 24.19 6.14 -25.39
C PRO A 87 23.31 5.60 -26.54
N SER A 88 22.48 6.50 -27.08
CA SER A 88 21.99 6.53 -28.48
C SER A 88 20.96 5.43 -28.86
N ALA A 89 19.87 5.66 -29.58
CA ALA A 89 19.38 6.77 -30.40
C ALA A 89 17.85 6.56 -30.66
N PRO A 90 17.12 7.57 -31.17
CA PRO A 90 15.66 7.55 -31.30
C PRO A 90 15.20 7.14 -32.71
N LYS A 91 14.10 6.40 -32.85
CA LYS A 91 13.32 6.33 -34.12
C LYS A 91 11.82 6.13 -33.90
N SER A 92 11.09 7.23 -34.10
CA SER A 92 9.85 7.43 -34.85
C SER A 92 8.78 6.32 -34.99
N ALA A 93 7.61 6.57 -34.36
CA ALA A 93 6.24 6.76 -34.93
C ALA A 93 5.60 5.68 -35.87
N PRO A 94 4.31 5.82 -36.29
CA PRO A 94 3.03 5.84 -35.54
C PRO A 94 1.95 4.87 -36.14
N GLN A 95 0.70 4.95 -35.63
CA GLN A 95 -0.62 4.51 -36.21
C GLN A 95 -1.31 3.27 -35.60
N THR A 96 -2.40 3.48 -34.83
CA THR A 96 -3.85 3.40 -35.17
C THR A 96 -4.46 2.01 -35.02
N LYS A 97 -5.45 1.84 -34.12
CA LYS A 97 -6.90 1.85 -34.45
C LYS A 97 -7.74 1.43 -33.23
N ALA A 98 -8.95 1.99 -33.24
CA ALA A 98 -10.05 1.84 -32.30
C ALA A 98 -10.38 0.40 -31.89
N ALA A 99 -10.69 0.24 -30.60
CA ALA A 99 -11.70 -0.69 -30.11
C ALA A 99 -12.37 -0.06 -28.87
N ASP A 100 -13.69 -0.14 -28.85
CA ASP A 100 -14.65 0.38 -27.89
C ASP A 100 -14.30 0.12 -26.40
N PRO A 101 -14.57 1.05 -25.46
CA PRO A 101 -14.40 0.77 -24.03
C PRO A 101 -15.56 -0.07 -23.49
N PRO A 102 -15.32 -1.23 -22.83
CA PRO A 102 -16.38 -1.91 -22.11
C PRO A 102 -16.83 -1.06 -20.90
N PRO A 103 -18.12 -1.10 -20.51
CA PRO A 103 -18.62 -0.31 -19.40
C PRO A 103 -17.95 -0.75 -18.08
N LYS A 104 -17.27 0.21 -17.45
CA LYS A 104 -16.68 0.06 -16.11
C LYS A 104 -17.80 -0.15 -15.10
N LYS A 105 -18.03 -1.39 -14.69
CA LYS A 105 -18.78 -1.69 -13.47
C LYS A 105 -17.96 -1.15 -12.30
N ARG A 106 -18.33 0.03 -11.79
CA ARG A 106 -17.88 0.52 -10.49
C ARG A 106 -18.35 -0.51 -9.46
N ALA A 107 -17.43 -1.33 -8.95
CA ALA A 107 -17.66 -2.07 -7.72
C ALA A 107 -17.67 -1.04 -6.58
N THR A 108 -18.85 -0.53 -6.26
CA THR A 108 -19.13 0.15 -4.99
C THR A 108 -19.19 -0.90 -3.90
N SER A 109 -18.02 -1.42 -3.51
CA SER A 109 -17.88 -2.20 -2.29
C SER A 109 -17.62 -1.22 -1.15
N GLY A 110 -18.64 -0.40 -0.86
CA GLY A 110 -18.76 0.34 0.40
C GLY A 110 -20.00 -0.19 1.08
N ILE A 111 -19.92 -0.47 2.38
CA ILE A 111 -21.10 -0.80 3.18
C ILE A 111 -22.08 0.35 3.03
N ALA A 112 -23.28 0.04 2.57
CA ALA A 112 -24.32 1.01 2.30
C ALA A 112 -24.87 1.53 3.64
N LEU A 113 -24.35 2.68 4.11
CA LEU A 113 -24.69 3.27 5.41
C LEU A 113 -26.16 3.71 5.52
N ASP A 114 -26.91 3.72 4.40
CA ASP A 114 -28.36 3.94 4.39
C ASP A 114 -29.16 2.86 5.13
N THR A 115 -28.56 1.70 5.38
CA THR A 115 -29.18 0.61 6.14
C THR A 115 -28.94 0.68 7.65
N VAL A 116 -28.04 1.57 8.10
CA VAL A 116 -27.69 1.72 9.52
C VAL A 116 -28.54 2.84 10.13
N PRO A 117 -29.27 2.60 11.23
CA PRO A 117 -29.99 3.64 11.94
C PRO A 117 -29.05 4.77 12.38
N VAL A 118 -29.53 6.01 12.33
CA VAL A 118 -28.72 7.21 12.62
C VAL A 118 -28.25 7.23 14.07
N GLU A 119 -29.06 6.70 14.98
CA GLU A 119 -28.79 6.59 16.40
C GLU A 119 -27.63 5.63 16.68
N ASP A 120 -27.61 4.49 15.99
CA ASP A 120 -26.53 3.50 16.09
C ASP A 120 -25.23 4.04 15.51
N LEU A 121 -25.32 4.78 14.40
CA LEU A 121 -24.17 5.44 13.79
C LEU A 121 -23.60 6.53 14.71
N ALA A 122 -24.45 7.33 15.34
CA ALA A 122 -24.03 8.35 16.30
C ALA A 122 -23.35 7.75 17.53
N ALA A 123 -23.90 6.65 18.07
CA ALA A 123 -23.31 5.93 19.18
C ALA A 123 -21.92 5.35 18.83
N GLU A 124 -21.75 4.81 17.62
CA GLU A 124 -20.46 4.28 17.14
C GLU A 124 -19.40 5.37 16.97
N LEU A 125 -19.78 6.52 16.41
CA LEU A 125 -18.90 7.70 16.31
C LEU A 125 -18.44 8.16 17.69
N GLN A 126 -19.35 8.24 18.66
CA GLN A 126 -19.03 8.62 20.03
C GLN A 126 -18.14 7.61 20.76
N ARG A 127 -18.38 6.30 20.59
CA ARG A 127 -17.50 5.24 21.11
C ARG A 127 -16.08 5.34 20.56
N ARG A 128 -15.93 5.79 19.32
CA ARG A 128 -14.63 6.04 18.67
C ARG A 128 -14.00 7.40 19.01
N GLY A 129 -14.59 8.13 19.96
CA GLY A 129 -14.05 9.39 20.47
C GLY A 129 -14.43 10.62 19.63
N TRP A 130 -15.37 10.49 18.69
CA TRP A 130 -15.90 11.63 17.94
C TRP A 130 -17.07 12.28 18.67
N VAL A 131 -17.17 13.61 18.66
CA VAL A 131 -18.31 14.32 19.26
C VAL A 131 -19.37 14.51 18.19
N VAL A 132 -20.58 13.97 18.41
CA VAL A 132 -21.74 14.16 17.54
C VAL A 132 -22.53 15.37 18.06
N LEU A 133 -22.77 16.33 17.17
CA LEU A 133 -23.64 17.48 17.41
C LEU A 133 -24.90 17.28 16.57
N GLU A 134 -26.07 17.41 17.19
CA GLU A 134 -27.31 17.48 16.42
C GLU A 134 -27.36 18.79 15.62
N PRO A 135 -27.88 18.76 14.38
CA PRO A 135 -27.91 19.92 13.49
C PRO A 135 -28.79 21.07 13.98
#